data_AF-A0A645HFL3-F1
#
_entry.id   AF-A0A645HFL3-F1
#
_cell.length_a   1.000
_cell.length_b   1.000
_cell.length_c   1.000
_cell.angle_alpha   90.00
_cell.angle_beta   90.00
_cell.angle_gamma   90.00
#
_symmetry.space_group_name_H-M   'P 1'
#
loop_
_entity.id
_entity.type
_entity.pdbx_description
1 polymer ?
#
loop_
_entity_poly.entity_id
_entity_poly.type
_entity_poly.pdbx_seq_one_letter_code
_entity_poly.pdbx_strand_id
1 'polypeptide(L)'
;MVNEVRRQFREIAGIMEGKAEPDYARCVAISTKGAQREMLFPSILAIVIPVVTGIVFGVGGVLGLLIGGLSTGFVLAIFMANSGGAWDNAKKYIESGVHGGKGSEAHKAAVVGDTVGDPFKDTSGPSINILIKLMTIVALVFAPIFMGL
;
A
#
# COMPACT_ATOMS: atom_id res chain seq x y z
N MET A 1 13.24 -3.81 -7.46
CA MET A 1 14.15 -3.24 -6.44
C MET A 1 15.20 -4.24 -5.99
N VAL A 2 14.84 -5.33 -5.29
CA VAL A 2 15.81 -6.31 -4.74
C VAL A 2 16.84 -6.81 -5.76
N ASN A 3 16.40 -7.25 -6.95
CA ASN A 3 17.31 -7.73 -7.98
C ASN A 3 18.26 -6.65 -8.50
N GLU A 4 17.83 -5.40 -8.55
CA GLU A 4 18.68 -4.28 -8.97
C GLU A 4 19.74 -3.97 -7.90
N VAL A 5 19.37 -3.93 -6.62
CA VAL A 5 20.33 -3.75 -5.53
C VAL A 5 21.36 -4.89 -5.51
N ARG A 6 20.90 -6.14 -5.66
CA ARG A 6 21.79 -7.30 -5.77
C ARG A 6 22.69 -7.25 -7.00
N ARG A 7 22.20 -6.71 -8.13
CA ARG A 7 23.00 -6.49 -9.33
C ARG A 7 24.12 -5.49 -9.04
N GLN A 8 23.80 -4.33 -8.47
CA GLN A 8 24.77 -3.30 -8.13
C GLN A 8 25.85 -3.82 -7.16
N PHE A 9 25.47 -4.56 -6.12
CA PHE A 9 26.43 -5.17 -5.19
C PHE A 9 27.37 -6.20 -5.83
N ARG A 10 26.94 -6.88 -6.90
CA ARG A 10 27.77 -7.88 -7.59
C ARG A 10 28.64 -7.27 -8.69
N GLU A 11 28.12 -6.28 -9.41
CA GLU A 11 28.72 -5.78 -10.65
C GLU A 11 29.56 -4.52 -10.47
N ILE A 12 29.28 -3.69 -9.45
CA ILE A 12 30.02 -2.44 -9.23
C ILE A 12 31.12 -2.68 -8.19
N ALA A 13 32.36 -2.76 -8.66
CA ALA A 13 33.53 -2.97 -7.82
C ALA A 13 33.69 -1.86 -6.77
N GLY A 14 33.99 -2.21 -5.53
CA GLY A 14 34.21 -1.26 -4.44
C GLY A 14 32.94 -0.74 -3.74
N ILE A 15 31.71 -1.09 -4.18
CA ILE A 15 30.47 -0.65 -3.49
C ILE A 15 30.38 -1.20 -2.07
N MET A 16 30.61 -2.49 -1.87
CA MET A 16 30.51 -3.12 -0.54
C MET A 16 31.62 -2.64 0.41
N GLU A 17 32.71 -2.10 -0.15
CA GLU A 17 33.82 -1.50 0.58
C GLU A 17 33.62 0.00 0.84
N GLY A 18 32.53 0.59 0.32
CA GLY A 18 32.24 2.02 0.45
C GLY A 18 33.12 2.94 -0.40
N LYS A 19 33.81 2.42 -1.41
CA LYS A 19 34.74 3.17 -2.28
C LYS A 19 34.15 3.60 -3.61
N ALA A 20 33.01 3.03 -4.00
CA ALA A 20 32.30 3.37 -5.23
C ALA A 20 30.88 3.85 -4.91
N GLU A 21 30.40 4.82 -5.68
CA GLU A 21 29.04 5.35 -5.52
C GLU A 21 28.00 4.40 -6.15
N PRO A 22 26.88 4.12 -5.45
CA PRO A 22 25.75 3.38 -6.02
C PRO A 22 25.00 4.15 -7.11
N ASP A 23 24.37 3.43 -8.02
CA ASP A 23 23.45 4.03 -9.01
C ASP A 23 22.05 4.19 -8.38
N TYR A 24 21.87 5.32 -7.71
CA TYR A 24 20.58 5.69 -7.10
C TYR A 24 19.51 5.98 -8.15
N ALA A 25 19.88 6.59 -9.29
CA ALA A 25 18.94 6.99 -10.33
C ALA A 25 18.18 5.79 -10.90
N ARG A 26 18.87 4.65 -11.03
CA ARG A 26 18.24 3.41 -11.49
C ARG A 26 17.18 2.89 -10.53
N CYS A 27 17.46 2.91 -9.22
CA CYS A 27 16.49 2.49 -8.20
C CYS A 27 15.26 3.40 -8.20
N VAL A 28 15.46 4.72 -8.29
CA VAL A 28 14.37 5.71 -8.41
C VAL A 28 13.53 5.44 -9.67
N ALA A 29 14.16 5.23 -10.83
CA ALA A 29 13.43 4.98 -12.07
C ALA A 29 12.55 3.72 -11.98
N ILE A 30 13.00 2.66 -11.30
CA ILE A 30 12.22 1.43 -11.11
C ILE A 30 10.99 1.70 -10.24
N SER A 31 11.14 2.37 -9.10
CA SER A 31 10.01 2.65 -8.21
C SER A 31 9.02 3.63 -8.84
N THR A 32 9.50 4.70 -9.49
CA THR A 32 8.65 5.68 -10.18
C THR A 32 7.82 5.03 -11.28
N LYS A 33 8.45 4.24 -12.16
CA LYS A 33 7.74 3.57 -13.26
C LYS A 33 6.71 2.56 -12.74
N GLY A 34 7.08 1.79 -11.71
CA GLY A 34 6.16 0.85 -11.07
C GLY A 34 4.96 1.55 -10.46
N ALA A 35 5.19 2.57 -9.63
CA ALA A 35 4.14 3.32 -8.96
C ALA A 35 3.15 3.97 -9.94
N GLN A 36 3.66 4.63 -10.98
CA GLN A 36 2.80 5.28 -11.99
C GLN A 36 1.90 4.29 -12.73
N ARG A 37 2.41 3.10 -13.05
CA ARG A 37 1.64 2.08 -13.76
C ARG A 37 0.59 1.44 -12.85
N GLU A 38 1.00 1.01 -11.67
CA GLU A 38 0.14 0.23 -10.77
C GLU A 38 -0.94 1.07 -10.09
N MET A 39 -0.74 2.39 -9.96
CA MET A 39 -1.75 3.29 -9.36
C MET A 39 -2.99 3.48 -10.26
N LEU A 40 -2.88 3.28 -11.57
CA LEU A 40 -3.99 3.48 -12.50
C LEU A 40 -5.16 2.54 -12.21
N PHE A 41 -4.87 1.25 -11.99
CA PHE A 41 -5.89 0.23 -11.80
C PHE A 41 -6.82 0.51 -10.60
N PRO A 42 -6.32 0.70 -9.36
CA PRO A 42 -7.18 0.99 -8.22
C PRO A 42 -7.92 2.32 -8.35
N SER A 43 -7.31 3.35 -8.97
CA SER A 43 -7.98 4.63 -9.21
C SER A 43 -9.16 4.51 -10.19
N ILE A 44 -8.99 3.74 -11.28
CA ILE A 44 -10.07 3.48 -12.24
C ILE A 44 -11.19 2.68 -11.57
N LEU A 45 -10.84 1.67 -10.78
CA LEU A 45 -11.81 0.85 -10.06
C LEU A 45 -12.70 1.72 -9.14
N ALA A 46 -12.09 2.64 -8.40
CA ALA A 46 -12.80 3.55 -7.48
C ALA A 46 -13.86 4.43 -8.16
N ILE A 47 -13.67 4.75 -9.45
CA ILE A 47 -14.58 5.59 -10.22
C ILE A 47 -15.61 4.75 -10.97
N VAL A 48 -15.16 3.69 -11.63
CA VAL A 48 -16.01 2.89 -12.53
C VAL A 48 -17.01 2.05 -11.75
N ILE A 49 -16.61 1.44 -10.62
CA ILE A 49 -17.47 0.50 -9.89
C ILE A 49 -18.76 1.15 -9.38
N PRO A 50 -18.75 2.33 -8.70
CA PRO A 50 -19.98 2.99 -8.28
C PRO A 50 -20.90 3.35 -9.45
N VAL A 51 -20.34 3.81 -10.58
CA VAL A 51 -21.12 4.19 -11.78
C VAL A 51 -21.78 2.99 -12.41
N VAL A 52 -21.03 1.91 -12.66
CA VAL A 52 -21.56 0.67 -13.24
C VAL A 52 -22.62 0.07 -12.31
N THR A 53 -22.36 0.07 -11.00
CA THR A 53 -23.33 -0.43 -10.02
C THR A 53 -24.61 0.38 -10.03
N GLY A 54 -24.52 1.71 -10.11
CA GLY A 54 -25.70 2.57 -10.19
C GLY A 54 -26.50 2.42 -11.47
N ILE A 55 -25.84 2.18 -12.60
CA ILE A 55 -26.53 1.93 -13.88
C ILE A 55 -27.24 0.57 -13.88
N VAL A 56 -26.61 -0.48 -13.35
CA VAL A 56 -27.12 -1.86 -13.42
C VAL A 56 -28.14 -2.16 -12.33
N PHE A 57 -27.89 -1.68 -11.11
CA PHE A 57 -28.65 -2.04 -9.90
C PHE A 57 -29.39 -0.84 -9.26
N GLY A 58 -29.27 0.35 -9.84
CA GLY A 58 -29.89 1.56 -9.33
C GLY A 58 -29.34 2.01 -7.98
N VAL A 59 -30.07 2.92 -7.33
CA VAL A 59 -29.69 3.51 -6.03
C VAL A 59 -29.52 2.43 -4.94
N GLY A 60 -30.38 1.41 -4.92
CA GLY A 60 -30.29 0.32 -3.94
C GLY A 60 -28.97 -0.45 -4.01
N GLY A 61 -28.49 -0.75 -5.22
CA GLY A 61 -27.19 -1.41 -5.41
C GLY A 61 -26.01 -0.54 -4.97
N VAL A 62 -26.06 0.76 -5.27
CA VAL A 62 -25.03 1.72 -4.83
C VAL A 62 -24.99 1.83 -3.31
N LEU A 63 -26.15 1.89 -2.64
CA LEU A 63 -26.20 1.88 -1.17
C LEU A 63 -25.59 0.61 -0.58
N GLY A 64 -25.91 -0.56 -1.16
CA GLY A 64 -25.31 -1.83 -0.76
C GLY A 64 -23.79 -1.84 -0.92
N LEU A 65 -23.29 -1.36 -2.06
CA LEU A 65 -21.86 -1.24 -2.33
C LEU A 65 -21.16 -0.32 -1.31
N LEU A 66 -21.73 0.86 -1.03
CA LEU A 66 -21.12 1.82 -0.11
C LEU A 66 -21.14 1.34 1.33
N ILE A 67 -22.24 0.75 1.81
CA ILE A 67 -22.35 0.20 3.17
C ILE A 67 -21.42 -1.00 3.34
N GLY A 68 -21.40 -1.92 2.37
CA GLY A 68 -20.52 -3.07 2.38
C GLY A 68 -19.04 -2.67 2.33
N GLY A 69 -18.69 -1.75 1.43
CA GLY A 69 -17.34 -1.22 1.29
C GLY A 69 -16.86 -0.46 2.52
N LEU A 70 -17.72 0.35 3.14
CA LEU A 70 -17.39 1.05 4.39
C LEU A 70 -17.17 0.07 5.54
N SER A 71 -18.13 -0.83 5.79
CA SER A 71 -18.07 -1.74 6.95
C SER A 71 -16.89 -2.70 6.88
N THR A 72 -16.63 -3.30 5.72
CA THR A 72 -15.51 -4.24 5.53
C THR A 72 -14.17 -3.52 5.36
N GLY A 73 -14.14 -2.45 4.55
CA GLY A 73 -12.92 -1.73 4.24
C GLY A 73 -12.34 -1.00 5.43
N PHE A 74 -13.19 -0.41 6.29
CA PHE A 74 -12.72 0.27 7.50
C PHE A 74 -12.01 -0.67 8.48
N VAL A 75 -12.58 -1.85 8.73
CA VAL A 75 -11.97 -2.86 9.61
C VAL A 75 -10.62 -3.32 9.04
N LEU A 76 -10.57 -3.55 7.72
CA LEU A 76 -9.34 -3.96 7.05
C LEU A 76 -8.26 -2.85 7.07
N ALA A 77 -8.65 -1.59 6.86
CA ALA A 77 -7.75 -0.45 6.89
C ALA A 77 -7.08 -0.29 8.25
N ILE A 78 -7.86 -0.41 9.34
CA ILE A 78 -7.33 -0.36 10.71
C ILE A 78 -6.40 -1.53 10.99
N PHE A 79 -6.82 -2.75 10.62
CA PHE A 79 -5.98 -3.94 10.79
C PHE A 79 -4.62 -3.76 10.11
N MET A 80 -4.62 -3.37 8.83
CA MET A 80 -3.38 -3.18 8.06
C MET A 80 -2.48 -2.10 8.67
N ALA A 81 -3.04 -0.93 9.01
CA ALA A 81 -2.28 0.18 9.59
C ALA A 81 -1.65 -0.22 10.94
N ASN A 82 -2.45 -0.82 11.83
CA ASN A 82 -1.99 -1.18 13.17
C ASN A 82 -1.01 -2.35 13.16
N SER A 83 -1.27 -3.40 12.36
CA SER A 83 -0.35 -4.54 12.25
C SER A 83 1.00 -4.11 11.66
N GLY A 84 0.99 -3.30 10.61
CA GLY A 84 2.23 -2.77 10.03
C GLY A 84 2.99 -1.89 11.02
N GLY A 85 2.30 -0.97 11.71
CA GLY A 85 2.92 -0.12 12.73
C GLY A 85 3.47 -0.91 13.92
N ALA A 86 2.78 -1.98 14.32
CA ALA A 86 3.23 -2.87 15.39
C ALA A 86 4.52 -3.62 14.99
N TRP A 87 4.63 -4.11 13.75
CA TRP A 87 5.84 -4.77 13.27
C TRP A 87 7.04 -3.81 13.18
N ASP A 88 6.86 -2.59 12.68
CA ASP A 88 7.93 -1.58 12.65
C ASP A 88 8.39 -1.22 14.06
N ASN A 89 7.46 -1.01 14.98
CA ASN A 89 7.79 -0.68 16.37
C ASN A 89 8.45 -1.86 17.11
N ALA A 90 8.04 -3.10 16.84
CA ALA A 90 8.71 -4.29 17.39
C ALA A 90 10.15 -4.40 16.88
N LYS A 91 10.39 -4.15 15.59
CA LYS A 91 11.75 -4.08 15.03
C LYS A 91 12.56 -2.98 15.72
N LYS A 92 12.05 -1.75 15.83
CA LYS A 92 12.72 -0.63 16.52
C LYS A 92 13.03 -0.94 17.99
N TYR A 93 12.13 -1.64 18.66
CA TYR A 93 12.34 -2.07 20.05
C TYR A 93 13.51 -3.04 20.17
N ILE A 94 13.62 -4.01 19.26
CA ILE A 94 14.77 -4.93 19.22
C ILE A 94 16.05 -4.17 18.83
N GLU A 95 15.97 -3.24 17.89
CA GLU A 95 17.11 -2.38 17.50
C GLU A 95 17.67 -1.54 18.67
N SER A 96 16.87 -1.27 19.71
CA SER A 96 17.30 -0.58 20.93
C SER A 96 18.19 -1.42 21.87
N GLY A 97 18.37 -2.71 21.57
CA GLY A 97 19.23 -3.63 22.32
C GLY A 97 18.47 -4.73 23.07
N VAL A 98 17.14 -4.66 23.12
CA VAL A 98 16.30 -5.70 23.71
C VAL A 98 16.28 -6.94 22.80
N HIS A 99 16.13 -8.14 23.38
CA HIS A 99 16.09 -9.42 22.65
C HIS A 99 17.30 -9.66 21.73
N GLY A 100 18.48 -9.17 22.10
CA GLY A 100 19.74 -9.45 21.42
C GLY A 100 20.19 -8.39 20.41
N GLY A 101 19.41 -7.32 20.19
CA GLY A 101 19.89 -6.17 19.41
C GLY A 101 20.04 -6.41 17.91
N LYS A 102 20.62 -5.42 17.22
CA LYS A 102 20.86 -5.47 15.77
C LYS A 102 21.74 -6.66 15.39
N GLY A 103 21.31 -7.39 14.36
CA GLY A 103 22.01 -8.55 13.80
C GLY A 103 21.66 -9.90 14.45
N SER A 104 20.94 -9.90 15.57
CA SER A 104 20.39 -11.12 16.18
C SER A 104 19.33 -11.80 15.29
N GLU A 105 19.03 -13.07 15.58
CA GLU A 105 17.96 -13.79 14.89
C GLU A 105 16.59 -13.15 15.12
N ALA A 106 16.33 -12.64 16.34
CA ALA A 106 15.11 -11.88 16.64
C ALA A 106 15.01 -10.62 15.78
N HIS A 107 16.11 -9.88 15.60
CA HIS A 107 16.15 -8.70 14.74
C HIS A 107 15.87 -9.07 13.27
N LYS A 108 16.48 -10.14 12.74
CA LYS A 108 16.22 -10.59 11.36
C LYS A 108 14.75 -10.97 11.18
N ALA A 109 14.15 -11.68 12.14
CA ALA A 109 12.73 -12.03 12.10
C ALA A 109 11.83 -10.78 12.14
N ALA A 110 12.16 -9.79 12.97
CA ALA A 110 11.42 -8.54 13.04
C ALA A 110 11.53 -7.69 11.76
N VAL A 111 12.70 -7.69 11.09
CA VAL A 111 12.87 -7.06 9.77
C VAL A 111 11.98 -7.73 8.72
N VAL A 112 11.83 -9.06 8.75
CA VAL A 112 10.89 -9.77 7.88
C VAL A 112 9.44 -9.35 8.18
N GLY A 113 9.06 -9.25 9.46
CA GLY A 113 7.74 -8.75 9.85
C GLY A 113 7.46 -7.32 9.36
N ASP A 114 8.42 -6.41 9.52
CA ASP A 114 8.29 -5.02 9.06
C ASP A 114 8.18 -4.91 7.53
N THR A 115 8.96 -5.69 6.78
CA THR A 115 8.86 -5.72 5.31
C THR A 115 7.53 -6.29 4.79
N VAL A 116 6.86 -7.17 5.56
CA VAL A 116 5.47 -7.56 5.30
C VAL A 116 4.50 -6.42 5.66
N GLY A 117 4.80 -5.69 6.74
CA GLY A 117 4.01 -4.57 7.24
C GLY A 117 4.08 -3.29 6.41
N ASP A 118 5.18 -3.04 5.68
CA ASP A 118 5.37 -1.86 4.83
C ASP A 118 4.22 -1.64 3.83
N PRO A 119 3.86 -2.61 2.96
CA PRO A 119 2.73 -2.43 2.04
C PRO A 119 1.37 -2.33 2.76
N PHE A 120 1.26 -2.82 4.00
CA PHE A 120 0.04 -2.71 4.79
C PHE A 120 -0.14 -1.29 5.33
N LYS A 121 0.88 -0.73 6.00
CA LYS A 121 0.79 0.56 6.68
C LYS A 121 0.97 1.76 5.76
N ASP A 122 1.76 1.63 4.69
CA ASP A 122 2.15 2.78 3.85
C ASP A 122 1.47 2.79 2.48
N THR A 123 0.83 1.70 2.07
CA THR A 123 0.17 1.61 0.75
C THR A 123 -1.30 1.23 0.87
N SER A 124 -1.61 -0.01 1.26
CA SER A 124 -2.98 -0.54 1.17
C SER A 124 -3.90 0.01 2.24
N GLY A 125 -3.50 -0.07 3.51
CA GLY A 125 -4.28 0.40 4.67
C GLY A 125 -4.76 1.84 4.53
N PRO A 126 -3.88 2.84 4.34
CA PRO A 126 -4.30 4.22 4.18
C PRO A 126 -5.12 4.45 2.89
N SER A 127 -4.82 3.73 1.80
CA SER A 127 -5.52 3.90 0.52
C SER A 127 -6.98 3.42 0.56
N ILE A 128 -7.30 2.42 1.38
CA ILE A 128 -8.69 1.94 1.53
C ILE A 128 -9.61 3.06 2.05
N ASN A 129 -9.13 3.90 2.96
CA ASN A 129 -9.91 5.05 3.45
C ASN A 129 -10.20 6.06 2.33
N ILE A 130 -9.24 6.30 1.43
CA ILE A 130 -9.41 7.17 0.26
C ILE A 130 -10.39 6.52 -0.73
N LEU A 131 -10.24 5.22 -0.98
CA LEU A 131 -11.12 4.45 -1.87
C LEU A 131 -12.58 4.59 -1.45
N ILE A 132 -12.90 4.37 -0.17
CA ILE A 132 -14.27 4.49 0.36
C ILE A 132 -14.83 5.90 0.14
N LYS A 133 -14.05 6.94 0.50
CA LYS A 133 -14.50 8.33 0.33
C LYS A 133 -14.70 8.70 -1.13
N LEU A 134 -13.79 8.28 -2.00
CA LEU A 134 -13.86 8.56 -3.43
C LEU A 134 -15.08 7.88 -4.06
N MET A 135 -15.32 6.60 -3.75
CA MET A 135 -16.51 5.89 -4.22
C MET A 135 -17.81 6.58 -3.78
N THR A 136 -17.87 7.05 -2.53
CA THR A 136 -19.04 7.80 -2.02
C THR A 136 -19.26 9.11 -2.77
N ILE A 137 -18.19 9.87 -3.05
CA ILE A 137 -18.30 11.14 -3.79
C ILE A 137 -18.75 10.87 -5.23
N VAL A 138 -18.16 9.88 -5.90
CA VAL A 138 -18.56 9.51 -7.27
C VAL A 138 -20.01 9.07 -7.30
N ALA A 139 -20.44 8.20 -6.38
CA ALA A 139 -21.82 7.78 -6.26
C ALA A 139 -22.80 8.97 -6.09
N LEU A 140 -22.43 9.95 -5.25
CA LEU A 140 -23.23 11.14 -5.01
C LEU A 140 -23.35 12.03 -6.25
N VAL A 141 -22.23 12.28 -6.94
CA VAL A 141 -22.21 13.11 -8.15
C VAL A 141 -23.06 12.51 -9.27
N PHE A 142 -23.04 11.18 -9.41
CA PHE A 142 -23.80 10.47 -10.45
C PHE A 142 -25.21 10.05 -10.00
N ALA A 143 -25.62 10.38 -8.78
CA ALA A 143 -26.94 10.00 -8.25
C ALA A 143 -28.13 10.39 -9.14
N PRO A 144 -28.19 11.59 -9.78
CA PRO A 144 -29.28 11.94 -10.69
C PRO A 144 -29.46 10.93 -11.83
N ILE A 145 -28.35 10.48 -12.42
CA ILE A 145 -28.33 9.50 -13.51
C ILE A 145 -28.93 8.16 -13.04
N PHE A 146 -28.64 7.74 -11.82
CA PHE A 146 -29.16 6.49 -11.26
C PHE A 146 -30.66 6.57 -10.91
N MET A 147 -31.19 7.78 -10.72
CA MET A 147 -32.60 8.04 -10.43
C MET A 147 -33.43 8.27 -11.70
N GLY A 148 -32.80 8.27 -12.88
CA GLY A 148 -33.46 8.55 -14.15
C GLY A 148 -33.81 10.03 -14.36
N LEU A 149 -33.10 10.94 -13.66
CA LEU A 149 -33.18 12.39 -13.79
C LEU A 149 -32.08 12.94 -14.68
#